data_AF-A0A2D4JJW3-F1
#
_entry.id   AF-A0A2D4JJW3-F1
#
_cell.length_a   1.000
_cell.length_b   1.000
_cell.length_c   1.000
_cell.angle_alpha   90.00
_cell.angle_beta   90.00
_cell.angle_gamma   90.00
#
_symmetry.space_group_name_H-M   'P 1'
#
loop_
_entity.id
_entity.type
_entity.pdbx_description
1 polymer ?
#
loop_
_entity_poly.entity_id
_entity_poly.type
_entity_poly.pdbx_seq_one_letter_code
_entity_poly.pdbx_strand_id
1 'polypeptide(L)'
;EGHSLTQFVRHCADHFLNSEHKEVRMEAARTCSRLLTPSIHLISGHAHVVSQTAVQVVADVLSKLLVVGTTDPDPDIRYCVLASLDERFDAHLAQAENLQALFVALNDQVFEIREL
;
A
#
# COMPACT_ATOMS: atom_id res chain seq x y z
N GLU A 1 25.42 10.29 -4.85
CA GLU A 1 24.13 10.09 -5.53
C GLU A 1 23.13 9.59 -4.50
N GLY A 2 22.12 10.40 -4.17
CA GLY A 2 21.08 9.99 -3.22
C GLY A 2 19.86 9.52 -4.00
N HIS A 3 19.67 8.21 -4.14
CA HIS A 3 18.43 7.69 -4.70
C HIS A 3 17.28 7.99 -3.73
N SER A 4 16.23 8.65 -4.21
CA SER A 4 15.05 8.90 -3.40
C SER A 4 14.36 7.58 -3.09
N LEU A 5 14.08 7.32 -1.81
CA LEU A 5 13.34 6.12 -1.38
C LEU A 5 12.02 5.96 -2.15
N THR A 6 11.38 7.06 -2.55
CA THR A 6 10.16 7.04 -3.37
C THR A 6 10.34 6.34 -4.72
N GLN A 7 11.49 6.49 -5.38
CA GLN A 7 11.76 5.77 -6.64
C GLN A 7 11.94 4.27 -6.40
N PHE A 8 12.60 3.92 -5.30
CA PHE A 8 12.79 2.52 -4.91
C PHE A 8 11.45 1.84 -4.58
N VAL A 9 10.58 2.51 -3.83
CA VAL A 9 9.26 1.95 -3.49
C VAL A 9 8.41 1.73 -4.73
N ARG A 10 8.41 2.68 -5.67
CA ARG A 10 7.70 2.50 -6.95
C ARG A 10 8.23 1.28 -7.69
N HIS A 11 9.55 1.13 -7.80
CA HIS A 11 10.16 -0.04 -8.42
C HIS A 11 9.75 -1.34 -7.71
N CYS A 12 9.74 -1.38 -6.38
CA CYS A 12 9.27 -2.55 -5.66
C CYS A 12 7.81 -2.91 -5.97
N ALA A 13 6.94 -1.90 -6.02
CA ALA A 13 5.54 -2.09 -6.35
C ALA A 13 5.34 -2.62 -7.77
N ASP A 14 6.08 -2.09 -8.75
CA ASP A 14 5.97 -2.46 -10.16
C ASP A 14 6.45 -3.90 -10.44
N HIS A 15 7.50 -4.33 -9.74
CA HIS A 15 8.20 -5.57 -10.08
C HIS A 15 7.91 -6.75 -9.16
N PHE A 16 7.58 -6.52 -7.89
CA PHE A 16 7.56 -7.61 -6.89
C PHE A 16 6.16 -7.93 -6.36
N LEU A 17 5.21 -6.98 -6.39
CA LEU A 17 3.84 -7.23 -5.92
C LEU A 17 3.10 -8.28 -6.75
N ASN A 18 3.49 -8.48 -8.02
CA ASN A 18 2.89 -9.47 -8.92
C ASN A 18 3.83 -10.67 -9.19
N SER A 19 4.82 -10.91 -8.33
CA SER A 19 5.73 -12.04 -8.49
C SER A 19 4.98 -13.37 -8.43
N GLU A 20 5.40 -14.35 -9.23
CA GLU A 20 4.87 -15.72 -9.17
C GLU A 20 5.16 -16.39 -7.82
N HIS A 21 6.19 -15.92 -7.10
CA HIS A 21 6.58 -16.45 -5.80
C HIS A 21 5.84 -15.74 -4.66
N LYS A 22 5.06 -16.51 -3.88
CA LYS A 22 4.34 -16.04 -2.69
C LYS A 22 5.22 -15.21 -1.76
N GLU A 23 6.41 -15.71 -1.42
CA GLU A 23 7.33 -15.07 -0.48
C GLU A 23 7.79 -13.69 -0.96
N VAL A 24 7.99 -13.53 -2.27
CA VAL A 24 8.38 -12.25 -2.87
C VAL A 24 7.23 -11.25 -2.78
N ARG A 25 6.00 -11.66 -3.11
CA ARG A 25 4.82 -10.78 -2.97
C ARG A 25 4.61 -10.34 -1.52
N MET A 26 4.73 -11.29 -0.58
CA MET A 26 4.59 -11.06 0.85
C MET A 26 5.56 -9.98 1.35
N GLU A 27 6.84 -10.14 1.04
CA GLU A 27 7.85 -9.19 1.52
C GLU A 27 7.83 -7.87 0.75
N ALA A 28 7.43 -7.88 -0.52
CA ALA A 28 7.20 -6.67 -1.30
C ALA A 28 6.08 -5.81 -0.67
N ALA A 29 4.97 -6.42 -0.27
CA ALA A 29 3.88 -5.72 0.41
C ALA A 29 4.36 -5.01 1.69
N ARG A 30 5.03 -5.76 2.58
CA ARG A 30 5.60 -5.21 3.83
C ARG A 30 6.66 -4.14 3.60
N THR A 31 7.45 -4.30 2.54
CA THR A 31 8.49 -3.34 2.19
C THR A 31 7.88 -2.04 1.67
N CYS A 32 6.91 -2.13 0.76
CA CYS A 32 6.24 -0.96 0.22
C CYS A 32 5.50 -0.16 1.31
N SER A 33 4.72 -0.82 2.17
CA SER A 33 4.00 -0.15 3.26
C SER A 33 4.95 0.59 4.22
N ARG A 34 6.03 -0.06 4.65
CA ARG A 34 7.02 0.55 5.56
C ARG A 34 7.76 1.73 4.93
N LEU A 35 8.18 1.60 3.67
CA LEU A 35 8.95 2.65 3.00
C LEU A 35 8.09 3.82 2.50
N LEU A 36 6.76 3.68 2.39
CA LEU A 36 5.85 4.79 2.12
C LEU A 36 5.67 5.73 3.32
N THR A 37 5.83 5.20 4.55
CA THR A 37 5.59 5.92 5.81
C THR A 37 6.21 7.32 5.86
N PRO A 38 7.51 7.53 5.54
CA PRO A 38 8.12 8.86 5.62
C PRO A 38 7.48 9.85 4.64
N SER A 39 7.11 9.38 3.44
CA SER A 39 6.46 10.23 2.43
C SER A 39 5.07 10.66 2.88
N ILE A 40 4.32 9.75 3.50
CA ILE A 40 3.00 10.05 4.04
C ILE A 40 3.08 11.07 5.18
N HIS A 41 4.01 10.90 6.13
CA HIS A 41 4.21 11.88 7.21
C HIS A 41 4.56 13.28 6.68
N LEU A 42 5.39 13.37 5.65
CA LEU A 42 5.74 14.65 5.03
C LEU A 42 4.53 15.33 4.37
N ILE A 43 3.63 14.55 3.77
CA ILE A 43 2.40 15.06 3.14
C ILE A 43 1.40 15.53 4.19
N SER A 44 1.20 14.74 5.26
CA SER A 44 0.24 15.06 6.33
C SER A 44 0.72 16.19 7.24
N GLY A 45 2.04 16.35 7.38
CA GLY A 45 2.67 17.26 8.33
C GLY A 45 2.82 18.70 7.84
N HIS A 46 1.81 19.33 7.23
CA HIS A 46 1.72 20.78 6.90
C HIS A 46 3.03 21.48 6.45
N ALA A 47 3.97 20.76 5.86
CA ALA A 47 5.24 21.30 5.44
C ALA A 47 4.96 22.21 4.24
N HIS A 48 5.49 23.42 4.29
CA HIS A 48 5.16 24.53 3.39
C HIS A 48 5.42 24.24 1.88
N VAL A 49 6.06 23.10 1.56
CA VAL A 49 6.27 22.58 0.21
C VAL A 49 6.18 21.05 0.22
N VAL A 50 5.02 20.49 -0.10
CA VAL A 50 4.86 19.05 -0.36
C VAL A 50 5.23 18.77 -1.83
N SER A 51 6.13 17.81 -2.05
CA SER A 51 6.48 17.38 -3.42
C SER A 51 5.30 16.68 -4.08
N GLN A 52 4.77 17.23 -5.18
CA GLN A 52 3.70 16.61 -5.97
C GLN A 52 4.09 15.22 -6.46
N THR A 53 5.37 15.00 -6.78
CA THR A 53 5.89 13.69 -7.16
C THR A 53 5.76 12.67 -6.02
N ALA A 54 5.99 13.09 -4.77
CA ALA A 54 5.85 12.19 -3.63
C ALA A 54 4.39 11.79 -3.39
N VAL A 55 3.46 12.75 -3.50
CA VAL A 55 2.01 12.48 -3.43
C VAL A 55 1.58 11.47 -4.49
N GLN A 56 2.03 11.66 -5.73
CA GLN A 56 1.71 10.74 -6.83
C GLN A 56 2.30 9.33 -6.60
N VAL A 57 3.51 9.21 -6.07
CA VAL A 57 4.08 7.89 -5.74
C VAL A 57 3.27 7.20 -4.65
N VAL A 58 2.92 7.92 -3.58
CA VAL A 58 2.14 7.37 -2.47
C VAL A 58 0.79 6.84 -2.99
N ALA A 59 0.08 7.64 -3.78
CA ALA A 59 -1.20 7.24 -4.38
C ALA A 59 -1.06 6.02 -5.29
N ASP A 60 -0.07 6.00 -6.18
CA ASP A 60 0.18 4.90 -7.12
C ASP A 60 0.51 3.58 -6.38
N VAL A 61 1.43 3.63 -5.42
CA VAL A 61 1.84 2.43 -4.68
C VAL A 61 0.72 1.94 -3.76
N LEU A 62 -0.02 2.85 -3.10
CA LEU A 62 -1.16 2.48 -2.27
C LEU A 62 -2.26 1.79 -3.08
N SER A 63 -2.57 2.31 -4.28
CA SER A 63 -3.55 1.70 -5.17
C SER A 63 -3.12 0.27 -5.56
N LYS A 64 -1.85 0.07 -5.92
CA LYS A 64 -1.31 -1.27 -6.24
C LYS A 64 -1.37 -2.21 -5.04
N LEU A 65 -1.05 -1.73 -3.84
CA LEU A 65 -1.20 -2.51 -2.61
C LEU A 65 -2.66 -2.92 -2.41
N LEU A 66 -3.63 -2.00 -2.49
CA LEU A 66 -5.05 -2.32 -2.31
C LEU A 66 -5.58 -3.33 -3.34
N VAL A 67 -5.10 -3.26 -4.59
CA VAL A 67 -5.39 -4.29 -5.60
C VAL A 67 -4.90 -5.66 -5.10
N VAL A 68 -3.63 -5.79 -4.73
CA VAL A 68 -3.10 -7.06 -4.17
C VAL A 68 -3.89 -7.49 -2.93
N GLY A 69 -4.18 -6.57 -2.01
CA GLY A 69 -4.91 -6.82 -0.76
C GLY A 69 -6.32 -7.35 -0.97
N THR A 70 -6.94 -7.05 -2.11
CA THR A 70 -8.31 -7.49 -2.42
C THR A 70 -8.35 -8.66 -3.40
N THR A 71 -7.35 -8.80 -4.28
CA THR A 71 -7.41 -9.75 -5.40
C THR A 71 -6.37 -10.87 -5.37
N ASP A 72 -5.36 -10.85 -4.48
CA ASP A 72 -4.39 -11.96 -4.44
C ASP A 72 -5.09 -13.29 -4.11
N PRO A 73 -4.81 -14.37 -4.84
CA PRO A 73 -5.44 -15.67 -4.57
C PRO A 73 -5.03 -16.26 -3.23
N ASP A 74 -3.89 -15.85 -2.66
CA ASP A 74 -3.42 -16.34 -1.38
C ASP A 74 -3.93 -15.43 -0.22
N PRO A 75 -4.74 -15.97 0.71
CA PRO A 75 -5.31 -15.18 1.79
C PRO A 75 -4.26 -14.60 2.75
N ASP A 76 -3.09 -15.24 2.90
CA ASP A 76 -2.03 -14.72 3.78
C ASP A 76 -1.48 -13.41 3.22
N ILE A 77 -1.41 -13.28 1.89
CA ILE A 77 -0.94 -12.07 1.20
C ILE A 77 -1.96 -10.95 1.39
N ARG A 78 -3.24 -11.24 1.15
CA ARG A 78 -4.33 -10.26 1.33
C ARG A 78 -4.37 -9.73 2.76
N TYR A 79 -4.32 -10.63 3.74
CA TYR A 79 -4.22 -10.28 5.15
C TYR A 79 -2.99 -9.42 5.44
N CYS A 80 -1.81 -9.83 4.97
CA CYS A 80 -0.56 -9.10 5.20
C CYS A 80 -0.59 -7.68 4.64
N VAL A 81 -1.14 -7.50 3.44
CA VAL A 81 -1.31 -6.18 2.83
C VAL A 81 -2.23 -5.32 3.69
N LEU A 82 -3.45 -5.78 3.96
CA LEU A 82 -4.45 -5.00 4.68
C LEU A 82 -4.00 -4.67 6.11
N ALA A 83 -3.42 -5.64 6.83
CA ALA A 83 -2.86 -5.42 8.16
C ALA A 83 -1.63 -4.50 8.18
N SER A 84 -0.97 -4.28 7.02
CA SER A 84 0.14 -3.32 6.91
C SER A 84 -0.32 -1.88 6.66
N LEU A 85 -1.60 -1.66 6.35
CA LEU A 85 -2.20 -0.35 6.11
C LEU A 85 -2.84 0.16 7.41
N ASP A 86 -2.04 0.80 8.25
CA ASP A 86 -2.50 1.36 9.53
C ASP A 86 -2.95 2.83 9.40
N GLU A 87 -3.27 3.45 10.55
CA GLU A 87 -3.78 4.83 10.71
C GLU A 87 -2.98 5.90 9.93
N ARG A 88 -1.71 5.63 9.62
CA ARG A 88 -0.87 6.56 8.85
C ARG A 88 -1.42 6.74 7.44
N PHE A 89 -2.06 5.72 6.88
CA PHE A 89 -2.60 5.73 5.51
C PHE A 89 -3.99 6.34 5.39
N ASP A 90 -4.70 6.61 6.50
CA ASP A 90 -6.12 6.96 6.53
C ASP A 90 -6.49 8.12 5.60
N ALA A 91 -5.67 9.17 5.56
CA ALA A 91 -5.92 10.32 4.68
C ALA A 91 -5.99 9.95 3.19
N HIS A 92 -5.19 8.96 2.77
CA HIS A 92 -5.21 8.44 1.40
C HIS A 92 -6.27 7.34 1.23
N LEU A 93 -6.48 6.50 2.25
CA LEU A 93 -7.52 5.46 2.23
C LEU A 93 -8.94 6.05 2.17
N ALA A 94 -9.14 7.24 2.73
CA ALA A 94 -10.42 7.95 2.70
C ALA A 94 -10.82 8.47 1.30
N GLN A 95 -9.94 8.36 0.29
CA GLN A 95 -10.31 8.67 -1.09
C GLN A 95 -11.31 7.63 -1.63
N ALA A 96 -12.26 8.09 -2.46
CA ALA A 96 -13.41 7.29 -2.89
C ALA A 96 -13.01 5.96 -3.55
N GLU A 97 -11.96 5.97 -4.37
CA GLU A 97 -11.46 4.81 -5.09
C GLU A 97 -10.85 3.76 -4.12
N ASN A 98 -10.16 4.23 -3.07
CA ASN A 98 -9.53 3.36 -2.08
C ASN A 98 -10.57 2.77 -1.11
N LEU A 99 -11.59 3.56 -0.72
CA LEU A 99 -12.72 3.06 0.07
C LEU A 99 -13.49 1.95 -0.65
N GLN A 100 -13.64 2.03 -1.98
CA GLN A 100 -14.29 0.96 -2.74
C GLN A 100 -13.53 -0.37 -2.63
N ALA A 101 -12.20 -0.35 -2.69
CA ALA A 101 -11.39 -1.54 -2.47
C ALA A 101 -11.58 -2.10 -1.05
N LEU A 102 -11.63 -1.23 -0.04
CA LEU A 102 -11.86 -1.66 1.35
C LEU A 102 -13.26 -2.28 1.54
N PHE A 103 -14.30 -1.77 0.86
CA PHE A 103 -15.63 -2.42 0.90
C PHE A 103 -15.65 -3.82 0.29
N VAL A 104 -14.78 -4.08 -0.70
CA VAL A 104 -14.57 -5.44 -1.22
C VAL A 104 -13.92 -6.33 -0.15
N ALA A 105 -12.89 -5.83 0.54
CA ALA A 105 -12.22 -6.55 1.63
C ALA A 105 -13.16 -6.86 2.82
N LEU A 106 -14.14 -6.00 3.14
CA LEU A 106 -15.14 -6.30 4.17
C LEU A 106 -16.03 -7.51 3.83
N ASN A 107 -16.05 -7.95 2.57
CA ASN A 107 -16.79 -9.11 2.09
C ASN A 107 -15.85 -10.28 1.74
N ASP A 108 -14.66 -10.32 2.34
CA ASP A 108 -13.68 -11.39 2.14
C ASP A 108 -14.23 -12.79 2.50
N GLN A 109 -13.75 -13.81 1.80
CA GLN A 109 -14.02 -15.22 2.11
C GLN A 109 -13.43 -15.64 3.46
N VAL A 110 -12.31 -15.02 3.86
CA VAL A 110 -11.63 -15.29 5.12
C VAL A 110 -12.18 -14.36 6.20
N PHE A 111 -12.50 -14.92 7.37
CA PHE A 111 -13.12 -14.15 8.45
C PHE A 111 -12.14 -13.14 9.07
N GLU A 112 -10.90 -13.57 9.28
CA GLU A 112 -9.83 -12.76 9.88
C GLU A 112 -9.51 -11.51 9.06
N ILE A 113 -9.70 -11.56 7.74
CA ILE A 113 -9.53 -10.37 6.87
C ILE A 113 -10.70 -9.41 7.03
N ARG A 114 -11.92 -9.90 7.26
CA ARG A 114 -13.10 -9.05 7.49
C ARG A 114 -13.08 -8.33 8.83
N GLU A 115 -12.32 -8.85 9.81
CA GLU A 115 -12.20 -8.27 11.15
C GLU A 115 -11.07 -7.24 11.31
N LEU A 116 -10.18 -7.12 10.32
CA LEU A 116 -9.15 -6.06 10.30
C LEU A 116 -9.79 -4.67 10.25
#